data_AF-A0A932TK14-F1
#
_entry.id   AF-A0A932TK14-F1
#
_cell.length_a   1.000
_cell.length_b   1.000
_cell.length_c   1.000
_cell.angle_alpha   90.00
_cell.angle_beta   90.00
_cell.angle_gamma   90.00
#
_symmetry.space_group_name_H-M   'P 1'
#
loop_
_entity.id
_entity.type
_entity.pdbx_description
1 polymer ?
#
loop_
_entity_poly.entity_id
_entity_poly.type
_entity_poly.pdbx_seq_one_letter_code
_entity_poly.pdbx_strand_id
1 'polypeptide(L)'
;ESAKAGIRGRLLLGMESNMDLTEWLSEISLTVPDDCPVPDPFREIANVTPEDVRRVAATYLAPERRYQAIHRPGITPSRLRQPAMVGLGFALASLGVWWLRRNRSQ
;
A
#
# COMPACT_ATOMS: atom_id res chain seq x y z
N GLU A 1 8.51 8.36 -24.01
CA GLU A 1 9.27 9.51 -23.48
C GLU A 1 8.65 10.21 -22.28
N SER A 2 7.46 10.84 -22.35
CA SER A 2 6.87 11.52 -21.18
C SER A 2 6.73 10.62 -19.94
N ALA A 3 6.26 9.37 -20.11
CA ALA A 3 6.19 8.41 -19.01
C ALA A 3 7.55 8.08 -18.38
N LYS A 4 8.61 7.91 -19.20
CA LYS A 4 9.98 7.68 -18.71
C LYS A 4 10.47 8.86 -17.87
N ALA A 5 10.23 10.08 -18.33
CA ALA A 5 10.59 11.29 -17.60
C ALA A 5 9.86 11.37 -16.25
N GLY A 6 8.56 11.06 -16.21
CA GLY A 6 7.78 11.01 -14.99
C GLY A 6 8.29 9.98 -13.98
N ILE A 7 8.62 8.77 -14.44
CA ILE A 7 9.15 7.70 -13.57
C ILE A 7 10.52 8.11 -13.01
N ARG A 8 11.42 8.65 -13.84
CA ARG A 8 12.74 9.12 -13.39
C ARG A 8 12.63 10.27 -12.39
N GLY A 9 11.73 11.23 -12.63
CA GLY A 9 11.47 12.32 -11.69
C GLY A 9 10.99 11.79 -10.34
N ARG A 10 10.07 10.82 -10.33
CA ARG A 10 9.61 10.17 -9.09
C ARG A 10 10.73 9.42 -8.38
N LEU A 11 11.60 8.72 -9.10
CA LEU A 11 12.75 8.02 -8.50
C LEU A 11 13.69 9.01 -7.82
N LEU A 12 14.01 10.13 -8.46
CA LEU A 12 14.86 11.16 -7.86
C LEU A 12 14.25 11.72 -6.57
N LEU A 13 12.95 12.02 -6.58
CA LEU A 13 12.24 12.51 -5.39
C LEU A 13 12.23 11.46 -4.26
N GLY A 14 12.08 10.18 -4.61
CA GLY A 14 12.13 9.07 -3.66
C GLY A 14 13.54 8.71 -3.16
N MET A 15 14.58 9.41 -3.61
CA MET A 15 15.96 9.24 -3.13
C MET A 15 16.43 10.42 -2.27
N GLU A 16 15.56 11.40 -2.01
CA GLU A 16 15.90 12.62 -1.25
C GLU A 16 16.05 12.34 0.25
N SER A 17 15.28 11.39 0.78
CA SER A 17 15.30 11.00 2.19
C SER A 17 16.15 9.75 2.43
N ASN A 18 16.93 9.75 3.51
CA ASN A 18 17.63 8.55 3.97
C ASN A 18 16.68 7.38 4.28
N MET A 19 15.44 7.68 4.70
CA MET A 19 14.44 6.65 4.98
C MET A 19 14.02 5.95 3.69
N ASP A 20 13.69 6.71 2.65
CA ASP A 20 13.27 6.16 1.36
C ASP A 20 14.43 5.42 0.67
N LEU A 21 15.65 5.94 0.80
CA LEU A 21 16.85 5.27 0.31
C LEU A 21 17.09 3.93 1.04
N THR A 22 16.87 3.91 2.36
CA THR A 22 17.01 2.68 3.17
C THR A 22 15.95 1.65 2.77
N GLU A 23 14.70 2.08 2.58
CA GLU A 23 13.62 1.20 2.10
C GLU A 23 13.98 0.60 0.74
N TRP A 24 14.42 1.43 -0.21
CA TRP A 24 14.81 0.97 -1.55
C TRP A 24 15.98 -0.01 -1.53
N LEU A 25 17.05 0.28 -0.78
CA LEU A 25 18.19 -0.63 -0.64
C LEU A 25 17.82 -1.92 0.07
N SER A 26 16.89 -1.87 1.03
CA SER A 26 16.39 -3.05 1.73
C SER A 26 15.55 -3.93 0.80
N GLU A 27 14.73 -3.34 -0.07
CA GLU A 27 13.98 -4.10 -1.08
C GLU A 27 14.94 -4.81 -2.06
N ILE A 28 16.00 -4.12 -2.50
CA ILE A 28 17.02 -4.71 -3.37
C ILE A 28 17.72 -5.89 -2.67
N SER A 29 18.15 -5.73 -1.42
CA SER A 29 18.84 -6.81 -0.70
C SER A 29 17.95 -8.05 -0.45
N LEU A 30 16.63 -7.88 -0.42
CA LEU A 30 15.68 -8.98 -0.26
C LEU A 30 15.30 -9.67 -1.58
N THR A 31 15.45 -8.98 -2.72
CA THR A 31 14.94 -9.45 -4.01
C THR A 31 16.03 -9.81 -5.02
N VAL A 32 17.24 -9.27 -4.85
CA VAL A 32 18.38 -9.47 -5.76
C VAL A 32 19.40 -10.38 -5.08
N PRO A 33 19.90 -11.43 -5.75
CA PRO A 33 20.98 -12.27 -5.24
C PRO A 33 22.25 -11.49 -4.89
N ASP A 34 22.99 -11.95 -3.88
CA ASP A 34 24.22 -11.29 -3.38
C ASP A 34 25.35 -11.18 -4.41
N ASP A 35 25.35 -12.04 -5.44
CA ASP A 35 26.35 -12.04 -6.51
C ASP A 35 26.01 -11.10 -7.66
N CYS A 36 24.85 -10.46 -7.62
CA CYS A 36 24.40 -9.52 -8.64
C CYS A 36 24.76 -8.07 -8.26
N PRO A 37 25.19 -7.25 -9.23
CA PRO A 37 25.45 -5.83 -8.97
C PRO A 37 24.14 -5.12 -8.62
N VAL A 38 24.25 -4.07 -7.79
CA VAL A 38 23.12 -3.18 -7.49
C VAL A 38 22.57 -2.60 -8.81
N PRO A 39 21.27 -2.74 -9.09
CA PRO A 39 20.68 -2.24 -10.33
C PRO A 39 20.79 -0.72 -10.47
N ASP A 40 21.04 -0.23 -11.69
CA ASP A 40 20.92 1.19 -12.04
C ASP A 40 19.53 1.47 -12.65
N PRO A 41 18.56 1.96 -11.85
CA PRO A 41 17.20 2.14 -12.33
C PRO A 41 17.10 3.18 -13.45
N PHE A 42 18.00 4.17 -13.50
CA PHE A 42 17.94 5.21 -14.54
C PHE A 42 18.35 4.66 -15.89
N ARG A 43 19.41 3.84 -15.92
CA ARG A 43 19.87 3.12 -17.10
C ARG A 43 18.83 2.10 -17.56
N GLU A 44 18.28 1.30 -16.66
CA GLU A 44 17.26 0.31 -17.02
C GLU A 44 16.02 0.97 -17.65
N ILE A 45 15.52 2.07 -17.07
CA ILE A 45 14.40 2.84 -17.65
C ILE A 45 14.76 3.44 -19.01
N ALA A 46 16.02 3.83 -19.22
CA ALA A 46 16.48 4.34 -20.52
C ALA A 46 16.32 3.29 -21.61
N ASN A 47 16.69 2.05 -21.29
CA ASN A 47 16.74 0.92 -22.22
C ASN A 47 15.36 0.36 -22.57
N VAL A 48 14.30 0.67 -21.79
CA VAL A 48 12.94 0.21 -22.08
C VAL A 48 12.49 0.65 -23.46
N THR A 49 12.14 -0.29 -24.33
CA THR A 49 11.67 0.02 -25.69
C THR A 49 10.14 0.04 -25.78
N PRO A 50 9.56 0.63 -26.84
CA PRO A 50 8.12 0.50 -27.10
C PRO A 50 7.65 -0.95 -27.31
N GLU A 51 8.53 -1.83 -27.80
CA GLU A 51 8.22 -3.26 -27.95
C GLU A 51 8.09 -3.95 -26.59
N ASP A 52 8.99 -3.64 -25.65
CA ASP A 52 8.89 -4.16 -24.28
C ASP A 52 7.59 -3.78 -23.61
N VAL A 53 7.15 -2.54 -23.78
CA VAL A 53 5.87 -2.06 -23.24
C VAL A 53 4.70 -2.84 -23.85
N ARG A 54 4.70 -3.06 -25.17
CA ARG A 54 3.65 -3.84 -25.85
C ARG A 54 3.63 -5.29 -25.38
N ARG A 55 4.80 -5.93 -25.27
CA ARG A 55 4.96 -7.30 -24.77
C ARG A 55 4.46 -7.45 -23.34
N VAL A 56 4.87 -6.54 -22.44
CA VAL A 56 4.45 -6.54 -21.03
C VAL A 56 2.95 -6.30 -20.91
N ALA A 57 2.40 -5.33 -21.66
CA ALA A 57 0.97 -5.06 -21.67
C ALA A 57 0.15 -6.29 -22.13
N ALA A 58 0.57 -6.96 -23.20
CA ALA A 58 -0.07 -8.18 -23.68
C ALA A 58 0.01 -9.33 -22.65
N THR A 59 1.09 -9.40 -21.88
CA THR A 59 1.30 -10.47 -20.88
C THR A 59 0.50 -10.25 -19.60
N TYR A 60 0.47 -9.02 -19.09
CA TYR A 60 -0.05 -8.74 -17.74
C TYR A 60 -1.40 -8.05 -17.72
N LEU A 61 -1.80 -7.35 -18.78
CA LEU A 61 -3.08 -6.63 -18.86
C LEU A 61 -4.16 -7.43 -19.62
N ALA A 62 -3.87 -8.70 -19.91
CA ALA A 62 -4.75 -9.65 -20.55
C ALA A 62 -6.08 -9.79 -19.77
N PRO A 63 -7.24 -9.86 -20.43
CA PRO A 63 -8.54 -9.97 -19.77
C PRO A 63 -8.63 -11.10 -18.75
N GLU A 64 -7.94 -12.21 -19.02
CA GLU A 64 -7.93 -13.43 -18.20
C GLU A 64 -7.24 -13.22 -16.85
N ARG A 65 -6.41 -12.17 -16.73
CA ARG A 65 -5.68 -11.80 -15.50
C ARG A 65 -6.32 -10.62 -14.77
N ARG A 66 -7.55 -10.25 -15.13
CA ARG A 66 -8.29 -9.17 -14.47
C ARG A 66 -9.10 -9.73 -13.32
N TYR A 67 -8.73 -9.32 -12.11
CA TYR A 67 -9.48 -9.62 -10.89
C TYR A 67 -10.21 -8.38 -10.43
N GLN A 68 -11.51 -8.49 -10.20
CA GLN A 68 -12.31 -7.39 -9.65
C GLN A 68 -12.52 -7.61 -8.16
N ALA A 69 -11.84 -6.81 -7.33
CA ALA A 69 -12.12 -6.75 -5.91
C ALA A 69 -13.27 -5.78 -5.65
N ILE A 70 -14.45 -6.29 -5.30
CA ILE A 70 -15.60 -5.47 -4.93
C ILE A 70 -15.60 -5.32 -3.41
N HIS A 71 -15.11 -4.18 -2.91
CA HIS A 71 -15.24 -3.85 -1.50
C HIS A 71 -16.65 -3.33 -1.20
N ARG A 72 -17.45 -4.13 -0.49
CA ARG A 72 -18.76 -3.71 0.05
C ARG A 72 -18.62 -3.45 1.54
N PRO A 73 -18.58 -2.19 2.01
CA PRO A 73 -18.52 -1.92 3.44
C PRO A 73 -19.78 -2.46 4.11
N GLY A 74 -19.62 -3.40 5.05
CA GLY A 74 -20.74 -4.01 5.78
C GLY A 74 -21.50 -3.01 6.66
N ILE A 75 -20.84 -1.92 7.07
CA ILE A 75 -21.43 -0.81 7.80
C ILE A 75 -21.05 0.46 7.06
N THR A 76 -22.05 1.18 6.55
CA THR A 76 -21.88 2.55 6.06
C THR A 76 -22.32 3.51 7.17
N PRO A 77 -21.45 4.36 7.74
CA PRO A 77 -21.82 5.29 8.81
C PRO A 77 -23.03 6.17 8.46
N SER A 78 -23.17 6.58 7.20
CA SER A 78 -24.31 7.36 6.70
C SER A 78 -25.64 6.58 6.63
N ARG A 79 -25.61 5.25 6.71
CA ARG A 79 -26.80 4.37 6.77
C ARG A 79 -27.16 3.94 8.19
N LEU A 80 -26.34 4.25 9.19
CA LEU A 80 -26.75 4.11 10.58
C LEU A 80 -27.84 5.14 10.84
N ARG A 81 -29.08 4.68 10.99
CA ARG A 81 -30.21 5.55 11.33
C ARG A 81 -30.01 6.26 12.68
N GLN A 82 -29.15 5.72 13.56
CA GLN A 82 -28.88 6.25 14.90
C GLN A 82 -27.44 5.95 15.36
N PRO A 83 -26.42 6.65 14.82
CA PRO A 83 -25.01 6.44 15.21
C PRO A 83 -24.77 6.74 16.70
N ALA A 84 -25.58 7.63 17.29
CA ALA A 84 -25.55 7.94 18.72
C ALA A 84 -25.86 6.72 19.61
N MET A 85 -26.76 5.81 19.19
CA MET A 85 -27.08 4.61 19.98
C MET A 85 -25.93 3.61 20.01
N VAL A 86 -25.18 3.49 18.91
CA VAL A 86 -23.99 2.63 18.87
C VAL A 86 -22.88 3.21 19.76
N GLY A 87 -22.66 4.53 19.69
CA GLY A 87 -21.72 5.21 20.58
C GLY A 87 -22.10 5.07 22.06
N LEU A 88 -23.39 5.18 22.39
CA LEU A 88 -23.90 4.98 23.74
C LEU A 88 -23.68 3.54 24.23
N GLY A 89 -23.91 2.54 23.37
CA GLY A 89 -23.67 1.13 23.69
C GLY A 89 -22.20 0.87 24.06
N PHE A 90 -21.25 1.40 23.29
CA PHE A 90 -19.83 1.27 23.61
C PHE A 90 -19.45 2.02 24.90
N ALA A 91 -19.99 3.22 25.13
CA ALA A 91 -19.75 4.00 26.35
C ALA A 91 -20.27 3.28 27.60
N LEU A 92 -21.47 2.69 27.54
CA LEU A 92 -22.04 1.93 28.65
C LEU A 92 -21.29 0.62 28.91
N ALA A 93 -20.88 -0.09 27.86
CA ALA A 93 -20.08 -1.31 28.01
C ALA A 93 -18.72 -1.03 28.67
N SER A 94 -18.05 0.06 28.27
CA SER A 94 -16.77 0.47 28.85
C SER A 94 -16.90 0.96 30.30
N LEU A 95 -17.98 1.69 30.64
CA LEU A 95 -18.34 2.04 32.02
C LEU A 95 -18.62 0.80 32.88
N GLY A 96 -19.36 -0.18 32.35
CA GLY A 96 -19.66 -1.43 33.04
C GLY A 96 -18.40 -2.25 33.35
N VAL A 97 -17.49 -2.37 32.37
CA VAL A 97 -16.19 -3.04 32.56
C VAL A 97 -15.34 -2.29 33.59
N TRP A 98 -15.30 -0.97 33.55
CA TRP A 98 -14.57 -0.17 34.54
C TRP A 98 -15.13 -0.37 35.96
N TRP A 99 -16.44 -0.36 36.12
CA TRP A 99 -17.11 -0.57 37.41
C TRP A 99 -16.86 -1.97 37.97
N LEU A 100 -16.94 -3.01 37.13
CA LEU A 100 -16.61 -4.39 37.50
C LEU A 100 -15.15 -4.57 37.92
N ARG A 101 -14.21 -3.87 37.27
CA ARG A 101 -12.79 -3.89 37.66
C ARG A 101 -12.56 -3.19 38.99
N ARG A 102 -13.29 -2.11 39.27
CA ARG A 102 -13.16 -1.35 40.53
C ARG A 102 -13.68 -2.14 41.74
N ASN A 103 -14.78 -2.87 41.60
CA ASN A 103 -15.35 -3.68 42.69
C ASN A 103 -14.60 -4.99 42.98
N ARG A 104 -13.66 -5.41 42.12
CA ARG A 104 -12.81 -6.59 42.35
C ARG A 104 -11.49 -6.28 43.08
N SER A 105 -11.21 -5.01 43.32
CA SER A 105 -9.98 -4.55 43.99
C SER A 105 -10.21 -4.12 45.45
N GLN A 106 -11.37 -4.44 46.02
CA GLN A 106 -11.67 -4.42 47.46
C GLN A 106 -11.86 -5.84 47.95
#